data_AF-A0A5K1D5S2-F1
#
_entry.id   AF-A0A5K1D5S2-F1
#
_cell.length_a   1.000
_cell.length_b   1.000
_cell.length_c   1.000
_cell.angle_alpha   90.00
_cell.angle_beta   90.00
_cell.angle_gamma   90.00
#
_symmetry.space_group_name_H-M   'P 1'
#
loop_
_entity.id
_entity.type
_entity.pdbx_description
1 polymer ?
#
loop_
_entity_poly.entity_id
_entity_poly.type
_entity_poly.pdbx_seq_one_letter_code
_entity_poly.pdbx_strand_id
1 'polypeptide(L)'
;LAIVAFITMTVYLRTRMHVTLTGANYYLGSIFFSLIILMVNGFPELGMMVLRLPVFHKQREFYFYPAWAYTLTAAIWKIPHSLIESFIWTGLTYYVIGYSPELE
;
A
#
# COMPACT_ATOMS: atom_id res chain seq x y z
N LEU A 1 1.42 -6.44 3.39
CA LEU A 1 0.67 -5.31 4.00
C LEU A 1 -0.05 -5.67 5.31
N ALA A 2 -0.85 -6.74 5.38
CA ALA A 2 -1.66 -7.09 6.57
C ALA A 2 -0.87 -7.28 7.89
N ILE A 3 0.28 -7.97 7.86
CA ILE A 3 1.13 -8.16 9.06
C ILE A 3 1.63 -6.80 9.57
N VAL A 4 2.10 -5.95 8.66
CA VAL A 4 2.56 -4.60 8.99
C VAL A 4 1.41 -3.74 9.52
N ALA A 5 0.20 -3.89 8.97
CA ALA A 5 -0.99 -3.21 9.48
C ALA A 5 -1.27 -3.62 10.93
N PHE A 6 -1.18 -4.91 11.24
CA PHE A 6 -1.36 -5.43 12.60
C PHE A 6 -0.30 -4.93 13.59
N ILE A 7 0.97 -4.85 13.15
CA ILE A 7 2.04 -4.24 13.96
C ILE A 7 1.75 -2.75 14.18
N THR A 8 1.34 -2.02 13.14
CA THR A 8 1.03 -0.58 13.23
C THR A 8 -0.13 -0.32 14.20
N MET A 9 -1.20 -1.12 14.11
CA MET A 9 -2.33 -1.09 15.02
C MET A 9 -1.93 -1.24 16.48
N THR A 10 -1.07 -2.24 16.77
CA THR A 10 -0.65 -2.53 18.14
C THR A 10 0.29 -1.46 18.70
N VAL A 11 1.09 -0.83 17.84
CA VAL A 11 1.97 0.29 18.23
C VAL A 11 1.18 1.57 18.53
N TYR A 12 0.18 1.90 17.71
CA TYR A 12 -0.62 3.14 17.82
C TYR A 12 -2.02 2.88 18.36
N LEU A 13 -2.12 2.22 19.52
CA LEU A 13 -3.40 1.92 20.16
C LEU A 13 -4.11 3.17 20.67
N ARG A 14 -5.39 3.32 20.30
CA ARG A 14 -6.29 4.40 20.75
C ARG A 14 -6.28 4.62 22.27
N THR A 15 -6.22 3.55 23.06
CA THR A 15 -6.24 3.61 24.54
C THR A 15 -5.05 4.34 25.16
N ARG A 16 -3.98 4.60 24.40
CA ARG A 16 -2.79 5.33 24.85
C ARG A 16 -2.75 6.79 24.39
N MET A 17 -3.67 7.22 23.52
CA MET A 17 -3.63 8.55 22.91
C MET A 17 -4.62 9.51 23.58
N HIS A 18 -4.09 10.37 24.45
CA HIS A 18 -4.83 11.50 25.02
C HIS A 18 -4.67 12.76 24.16
N VAL A 19 -5.63 13.69 24.26
CA VAL A 19 -5.61 15.01 23.57
C VAL A 19 -4.59 15.94 24.25
N THR A 20 -3.32 15.58 24.14
CA THR A 20 -2.16 16.35 24.63
C THR A 20 -1.18 16.53 23.47
N LEU A 21 -0.22 17.45 23.61
CA LEU A 21 0.82 17.69 22.60
C LEU A 21 1.55 16.40 22.18
N THR A 22 1.78 15.49 23.14
CA THR A 22 2.38 14.18 22.89
C THR A 22 1.47 13.28 22.05
N GLY A 23 0.15 13.31 22.29
CA GLY A 23 -0.85 12.61 21.47
C GLY A 23 -0.87 13.10 20.02
N ALA A 24 -0.79 14.41 19.80
CA ALA A 24 -0.70 14.99 18.45
C ALA A 24 0.53 14.47 17.68
N ASN A 25 1.69 14.37 18.34
CA ASN A 25 2.89 13.78 17.74
C ASN A 25 2.70 12.30 17.39
N TYR A 26 1.98 11.52 18.20
CA TYR A 26 1.68 10.12 17.86
C TYR A 26 0.76 10.01 16.64
N TYR A 27 -0.25 10.87 16.51
CA TYR A 27 -1.09 10.91 15.30
C TYR A 27 -0.27 11.26 14.05
N LEU A 28 0.54 12.32 14.10
CA LEU A 28 1.41 12.69 12.98
C LEU A 28 2.41 11.58 12.63
N GLY A 29 3.01 10.94 13.64
CA GLY A 29 3.91 9.81 13.47
C GLY A 29 3.21 8.60 12.81
N SER A 30 1.97 8.31 13.19
CA SER A 30 1.19 7.22 12.61
C SER A 30 0.87 7.44 11.12
N ILE A 31 0.53 8.67 10.73
CA ILE A 31 0.23 9.04 9.35
C ILE A 31 1.51 8.99 8.51
N PHE A 32 2.61 9.55 9.03
CA PHE A 32 3.92 9.49 8.37
C PHE A 32 4.36 8.04 8.14
N PHE A 33 4.28 7.19 9.17
CA PHE A 33 4.62 5.78 9.05
C PHE A 33 3.74 5.06 8.04
N SER A 34 2.43 5.34 8.03
CA SER A 34 1.49 4.78 7.06
C SER A 34 1.86 5.13 5.61
N LEU A 35 2.23 6.38 5.34
CA LEU A 35 2.69 6.81 4.02
C LEU A 35 3.98 6.07 3.59
N ILE A 36 4.95 5.94 4.51
CA ILE A 36 6.20 5.24 4.22
C ILE A 36 5.93 3.76 3.89
N ILE A 37 5.10 3.07 4.67
CA ILE A 37 4.76 1.67 4.41
C ILE A 37 4.04 1.49 3.08
N LEU A 38 3.10 2.37 2.74
CA LEU A 38 2.41 2.34 1.45
C LEU A 38 3.38 2.57 0.28
N MET A 39 4.33 3.51 0.42
CA MET A 39 5.36 3.76 -0.58
C MET A 39 6.29 2.55 -0.76
N VAL A 40 6.72 1.95 0.36
CA VAL A 40 7.65 0.81 0.32
C VAL A 40 6.98 -0.47 -0.21
N ASN A 41 5.67 -0.62 -0.07
CA ASN A 41 4.94 -1.78 -0.59
C ASN A 41 5.06 -1.94 -2.12
N GLY A 42 5.38 -0.87 -2.86
CA GLY A 42 5.62 -0.95 -4.30
C GLY A 42 6.93 -1.65 -4.71
N PHE A 43 7.94 -1.74 -3.84
CA PHE A 43 9.25 -2.32 -4.19
C PHE A 43 9.21 -3.81 -4.55
N PRO A 44 8.56 -4.69 -3.77
CA PRO A 44 8.40 -6.10 -4.14
C PRO A 44 7.77 -6.29 -5.53
N GLU A 45 6.83 -5.43 -5.89
CA GLU A 45 6.14 -5.50 -7.18
C GLU A 45 7.08 -5.20 -8.35
N LEU A 46 8.01 -4.26 -8.18
CA LEU A 46 9.07 -3.97 -9.15
C LEU A 46 9.99 -5.20 -9.33
N GLY A 47 10.36 -5.86 -8.23
CA GLY A 47 11.16 -7.09 -8.28
C GLY A 47 10.47 -8.20 -9.08
N MET A 48 9.17 -8.40 -8.86
CA MET A 48 8.37 -9.37 -9.62
C MET A 48 8.24 -8.99 -11.09
N MET A 49 8.21 -7.70 -11.42
CA MET A 49 8.22 -7.23 -12.80
C MET A 49 9.54 -7.59 -13.48
N VAL A 50 10.68 -7.38 -12.81
CA VAL A 50 12.02 -7.76 -13.32
C VAL A 50 12.10 -9.25 -13.63
N LEU A 51 11.56 -10.10 -12.77
CA LEU A 51 11.52 -11.55 -13.00
C LEU A 51 10.68 -11.95 -14.23
N ARG A 52 9.72 -11.12 -14.65
CA ARG A 52 8.87 -11.36 -15.84
C ARG A 52 9.48 -10.83 -17.14
N LEU A 53 10.48 -9.95 -17.09
CA LEU A 53 11.17 -9.44 -18.29
C LEU A 53 11.71 -10.52 -19.24
N PRO A 54 12.37 -11.61 -18.80
CA PRO A 54 12.90 -12.61 -19.73
C PRO A 54 11.79 -13.31 -20.55
N VAL A 55 10.63 -13.56 -19.95
CA VAL A 55 9.46 -14.13 -20.64
C VAL A 55 8.93 -13.13 -21.67
N PHE A 56 8.83 -11.85 -21.29
CA PHE A 56 8.42 -10.78 -22.20
C PHE A 56 9.36 -10.64 -23.41
N HIS A 57 10.67 -10.67 -23.18
CA HIS A 57 11.65 -10.62 -24.28
C HIS A 57 11.50 -11.80 -25.24
N LYS A 58 11.29 -13.01 -24.73
CA LYS A 58 11.05 -14.20 -25.55
C LYS A 58 9.75 -14.12 -26.35
N GLN A 59 8.67 -13.61 -25.76
CA GLN A 59 7.39 -13.42 -26.45
C GLN A 59 7.46 -12.34 -27.55
N ARG A 60 8.26 -11.29 -27.31
CA ARG A 60 8.51 -10.23 -28.29
C ARG A 60 9.31 -10.74 -29.49
N GLU A 61 10.30 -11.60 -29.27
CA GLU A 61 11.09 -12.22 -30.35
C GLU A 61 10.25 -13.09 -31.29
N PHE A 62 9.20 -13.73 -30.77
CA PHE A 62 8.23 -14.48 -31.57
C PHE A 62 7.13 -13.60 -32.20
N TYR A 63 7.24 -12.27 -32.13
CA TYR A 63 6.28 -11.32 -32.70
C TYR A 63 4.81 -11.48 -32.26
N PHE A 64 4.54 -12.10 -31.09
CA PHE A 64 3.17 -12.36 -30.67
C PHE A 64 2.36 -11.10 -30.31
N TYR A 65 2.97 -10.13 -29.61
CA TYR A 65 2.28 -8.91 -29.19
C TYR A 65 3.25 -7.73 -29.02
N PRO A 66 2.79 -6.50 -29.30
CA PRO A 66 3.57 -5.29 -29.07
C PRO A 66 3.70 -4.97 -27.58
N ALA A 67 4.79 -4.31 -27.20
CA ALA A 67 5.13 -4.00 -25.81
C ALA A 67 4.01 -3.27 -25.04
N TRP A 68 3.30 -2.37 -25.71
CA TRP A 68 2.25 -1.55 -25.10
C TRP A 68 1.04 -2.38 -24.66
N ALA A 69 0.70 -3.47 -25.36
CA ALA A 69 -0.46 -4.29 -25.05
C ALA A 69 -0.24 -5.09 -23.74
N TYR A 70 1.00 -5.56 -23.53
CA TYR A 70 1.39 -6.21 -22.28
C TYR A 70 1.36 -5.24 -21.10
N THR A 71 1.90 -4.03 -21.26
CA THR A 71 1.91 -3.02 -20.19
C THR A 71 0.50 -2.52 -19.86
N LEU A 72 -0.37 -2.38 -20.87
CA LEU A 72 -1.76 -1.94 -20.67
C LEU A 72 -2.54 -2.96 -19.84
N THR A 73 -2.44 -4.24 -20.18
CA THR A 73 -3.12 -5.32 -19.46
C THR A 73 -2.64 -5.41 -18.01
N ALA A 74 -1.33 -5.28 -17.79
CA ALA A 74 -0.76 -5.26 -16.44
C ALA A 74 -1.22 -4.03 -15.64
N ALA A 75 -1.26 -2.85 -16.25
CA ALA A 75 -1.70 -1.62 -15.58
C ALA A 75 -3.18 -1.69 -15.17
N ILE A 76 -4.05 -2.19 -16.05
CA ILE A 76 -5.49 -2.35 -15.77
C ILE A 76 -5.71 -3.26 -14.55
N TRP A 77 -4.89 -4.31 -14.38
CA TRP A 77 -5.03 -5.21 -13.23
C TRP A 77 -4.39 -4.66 -11.94
N LYS A 78 -3.34 -3.84 -12.06
CA LYS A 78 -2.63 -3.28 -10.90
C LYS A 78 -3.44 -2.21 -10.17
N ILE A 79 -4.21 -1.39 -10.89
CA ILE A 79 -5.05 -0.34 -10.30
C ILE A 79 -6.06 -0.90 -9.28
N PRO A 80 -6.94 -1.87 -9.62
CA PRO A 80 -7.90 -2.41 -8.67
C PRO A 80 -7.22 -3.15 -7.52
N HIS A 81 -6.10 -3.84 -7.76
CA HIS A 81 -5.33 -4.50 -6.70
C HIS A 81 -4.81 -3.49 -5.67
N SER A 82 -4.19 -2.40 -6.13
CA SER A 82 -3.68 -1.33 -5.25
C SER A 82 -4.79 -0.65 -4.45
N LEU A 83 -5.96 -0.43 -5.08
CA LEU A 83 -7.13 0.13 -4.39
C LEU A 83 -7.64 -0.79 -3.27
N ILE A 84 -7.73 -2.10 -3.52
CA ILE A 84 -8.15 -3.08 -2.50
C ILE A 84 -7.17 -3.08 -1.33
N GLU A 85 -5.86 -3.08 -1.61
CA GLU A 85 -4.83 -3.05 -0.56
C GLU A 85 -4.91 -1.78 0.30
N SER A 86 -5.06 -0.60 -0.33
CA SER A 86 -5.19 0.67 0.36
C SER A 86 -6.49 0.74 1.17
N PHE A 87 -7.59 0.22 0.64
CA PHE A 87 -8.87 0.14 1.34
C PHE A 87 -8.79 -0.73 2.59
N ILE A 88 -8.18 -1.93 2.47
CA ILE A 88 -7.95 -2.82 3.60
C ILE A 88 -7.07 -2.13 4.65
N TRP A 89 -5.96 -1.51 4.25
CA TRP A 89 -5.07 -0.78 5.17
C TRP A 89 -5.82 0.31 5.93
N THR A 90 -6.59 1.13 5.22
CA THR A 90 -7.32 2.26 5.79
C THR A 90 -8.41 1.76 6.72
N GLY A 91 -9.24 0.80 6.30
CA GLY A 91 -10.30 0.24 7.13
C GLY A 91 -9.76 -0.41 8.42
N LEU A 92 -8.59 -1.05 8.33
CA LEU A 92 -7.92 -1.65 9.46
C LEU A 92 -7.34 -0.59 10.42
N THR A 93 -6.52 0.33 9.91
CA THR A 93 -5.79 1.29 10.76
C THR A 93 -6.68 2.40 11.30
N TYR A 94 -7.69 2.84 10.55
CA TYR A 94 -8.51 4.00 10.88
C TYR A 94 -9.28 3.83 12.20
N TYR A 95 -9.97 2.70 12.37
CA TYR A 95 -10.74 2.43 13.59
C TYR A 95 -9.85 2.13 14.80
N VAL A 96 -8.72 1.45 14.58
CA VAL A 96 -7.87 0.99 15.69
C VAL A 96 -7.00 2.12 16.26
N ILE A 97 -6.52 3.02 15.40
CA ILE A 97 -5.76 4.20 15.81
C ILE A 97 -6.69 5.27 16.40
N GLY A 98 -7.95 5.32 15.94
CA GLY A 98 -8.95 6.26 16.45
C GLY A 98 -8.78 7.65 15.84
N TYR A 99 -8.60 7.73 14.51
CA TYR A 99 -8.66 9.00 13.78
C TYR A 99 -10.06 9.66 13.92
N SER A 100 -10.17 10.93 13.55
CA SER A 100 -11.42 11.70 13.69
C SER A 100 -12.57 11.01 12.93
N PRO A 101 -13.66 10.62 13.61
CA PRO A 101 -14.80 9.93 12.98
C PRO A 101 -15.72 10.88 12.20
N GLU A 102 -15.44 12.18 12.24
CA GLU A 102 -16.24 13.21 11.56
C GLU A 102 -15.84 13.31 10.10
N LEU A 103 -16.84 13.19 9.22
CA LEU A 103 -16.79 13.62 7.82
C LEU A 103 -17.04 15.13 7.84
N GLU A 104 -15.99 15.93 8.02
CA GLU A 104 -16.08 17.38 7.83
C GLU A 104 -15.97 17.75 6.34
#